data_AF-K3W4E9-F1
#
_entry.id   AF-K3W4E9-F1
#
_cell.length_a   1.000
_cell.length_b   1.000
_cell.length_c   1.000
_cell.angle_alpha   90.00
_cell.angle_beta   90.00
_cell.angle_gamma   90.00
#
_symmetry.space_group_name_H-M   'P 1'
#
loop_
_entity.id
_entity.type
_entity.pdbx_description
1 polymer ?
#
loop_
_entity_poly.entity_id
_entity_poly.type
_entity_poly.pdbx_seq_one_letter_code
_entity_poly.pdbx_strand_id
1 'polypeptide(L)'
;MGKGLIPADPETWSHGASVRAPSCRPSTSKAWLNHMVGLFVFGHCNEALIDSLDRASSAGGKIEMEEKFCSVALDIIGLSVFNYEFGSVTKESPLIKAVYLALVEAEHRSMTPPSYVLGPAVRERAIASPAEVQ
;
A
#
# COMPACT_ATOMS: atom_id res chain seq x y z
N MET A 1 -4.73 11.93 9.52
CA MET A 1 -4.81 10.87 8.49
C MET A 1 -5.92 11.25 7.52
N GLY A 2 -5.78 10.99 6.22
CA GLY A 2 -6.85 11.29 5.24
C GLY A 2 -8.14 10.52 5.54
N LYS A 3 -9.29 10.99 5.04
CA LYS A 3 -10.60 10.32 5.21
C LYS A 3 -10.79 9.18 4.18
N GLY A 4 -9.80 8.27 4.12
CA GLY A 4 -9.85 7.06 3.29
C GLY A 4 -10.86 6.03 3.79
N LEU A 5 -11.01 4.90 3.09
CA LEU A 5 -11.85 3.79 3.55
C LEU A 5 -11.24 3.05 4.76
N ILE A 6 -9.92 3.07 4.86
CA ILE A 6 -9.11 2.52 5.96
C ILE A 6 -8.24 3.70 6.41
N PRO A 7 -8.24 4.20 7.66
CA PRO A 7 -9.00 3.90 8.87
C PRO A 7 -10.13 4.92 9.09
N ALA A 8 -11.35 4.61 8.66
CA ALA A 8 -12.52 5.45 8.91
C ALA A 8 -13.21 5.07 10.23
N ASP A 9 -13.76 6.05 10.93
CA ASP A 9 -14.70 5.80 12.04
C ASP A 9 -15.94 5.03 11.53
N PRO A 10 -16.65 4.26 12.37
CA PRO A 10 -17.75 3.41 11.92
C PRO A 10 -18.86 4.16 11.17
N GLU A 11 -19.12 5.42 11.49
CA GLU A 11 -20.10 6.25 10.79
C GLU A 11 -19.57 6.73 9.43
N THR A 12 -18.34 7.25 9.34
CA THR A 12 -17.70 7.63 8.07
C THR A 12 -17.36 6.41 7.21
N TRP A 13 -17.17 5.23 7.81
CA TRP A 13 -17.09 3.97 7.11
C TRP A 13 -18.46 3.51 6.67
N SER A 14 -19.50 3.59 7.49
CA SER A 14 -20.85 3.21 7.05
C SER A 14 -21.35 4.15 5.94
N HIS A 15 -21.22 5.47 6.10
CA HIS A 15 -21.57 6.46 5.08
C HIS A 15 -20.61 6.46 3.88
N GLY A 16 -19.30 6.41 4.12
CA GLY A 16 -18.27 6.46 3.09
C GLY A 16 -18.02 5.12 2.40
N ALA A 17 -18.20 3.98 3.07
CA ALA A 17 -18.25 2.67 2.44
C ALA A 17 -19.61 2.44 1.80
N SER A 18 -20.75 2.91 2.33
CA SER A 18 -22.03 2.84 1.59
C SER A 18 -22.02 3.68 0.30
N VAL A 19 -21.35 4.84 0.31
CA VAL A 19 -21.25 5.69 -0.89
C VAL A 19 -20.09 5.28 -1.82
N ARG A 20 -18.91 4.91 -1.29
CA ARG A 20 -17.71 4.64 -2.11
C ARG A 20 -17.43 3.16 -2.33
N ALA A 21 -17.76 2.26 -1.40
CA ALA A 21 -17.45 0.84 -1.58
C ALA A 21 -18.33 0.17 -2.65
N PRO A 22 -19.65 0.45 -2.77
CA PRO A 22 -20.44 0.03 -3.93
C PRO A 22 -19.97 0.61 -5.26
N SER A 23 -19.28 1.75 -5.28
CA SER A 23 -18.68 2.30 -6.52
C SER A 23 -17.38 1.61 -6.89
N CYS A 24 -16.58 1.14 -5.92
CA CYS A 24 -15.35 0.39 -6.16
C CYS A 24 -15.57 -1.12 -6.36
N ARG A 25 -16.62 -1.72 -5.82
CA ARG A 25 -16.93 -3.16 -6.01
C ARG A 25 -17.16 -3.59 -7.47
N PRO A 26 -17.88 -2.84 -8.33
CA PRO A 26 -18.07 -3.24 -9.72
C PRO A 26 -16.79 -3.11 -10.54
N SER A 27 -15.81 -2.29 -10.13
CA SER A 27 -14.51 -2.26 -10.81
C SER A 27 -13.71 -3.54 -10.59
N THR A 28 -13.92 -4.26 -9.48
CA THR A 28 -13.35 -5.59 -9.24
C THR A 28 -14.27 -6.72 -9.74
N SER A 29 -14.78 -6.60 -10.97
CA SER A 29 -15.60 -7.65 -11.58
C SER A 29 -14.76 -8.86 -12.00
N LYS A 30 -15.39 -10.03 -12.20
CA LYS A 30 -14.72 -11.22 -12.74
C LYS A 30 -14.05 -10.95 -14.09
N ALA A 31 -14.68 -10.12 -14.94
CA ALA A 31 -14.10 -9.71 -16.21
C ALA A 31 -12.82 -8.89 -16.00
N TRP A 32 -12.85 -7.92 -15.08
CA TRP A 32 -11.66 -7.14 -14.73
C TRP A 32 -10.53 -8.00 -14.15
N LEU A 33 -10.85 -8.93 -13.23
CA LEU A 33 -9.86 -9.87 -12.67
C LEU A 33 -9.26 -10.76 -13.76
N ASN A 34 -10.09 -11.28 -14.68
CA ASN A 34 -9.61 -12.05 -15.82
C ASN A 34 -8.73 -11.21 -16.75
N HIS A 35 -8.98 -9.91 -16.92
CA HIS A 35 -8.10 -9.01 -17.66
C HIS A 35 -6.79 -8.74 -16.92
N MET A 36 -6.83 -8.52 -15.61
CA MET A 36 -5.65 -8.28 -14.78
C MET A 36 -4.72 -9.50 -14.76
N VAL A 37 -5.27 -10.68 -14.50
CA VAL A 37 -4.55 -11.97 -14.45
C VAL A 37 -4.19 -12.46 -15.85
N GLY A 38 -5.11 -12.32 -16.81
CA GLY A 38 -5.02 -12.95 -18.12
C GLY A 38 -4.35 -12.13 -19.21
N LEU A 39 -4.19 -10.80 -19.09
CA LEU A 39 -3.79 -9.99 -20.24
C LEU A 39 -2.57 -9.09 -20.13
N PHE A 40 -2.05 -8.67 -18.98
CA PHE A 40 -0.79 -7.90 -19.03
C PHE A 40 -0.10 -7.73 -17.68
N VAL A 41 -0.82 -7.34 -16.63
CA VAL A 41 -0.17 -6.74 -15.45
C VAL A 41 0.73 -7.70 -14.69
N PHE A 42 0.22 -8.90 -14.34
CA PHE A 42 1.02 -9.87 -13.59
C PHE A 42 2.16 -10.47 -14.43
N GLY A 43 1.92 -10.74 -15.71
CA GLY A 43 2.96 -11.26 -16.61
C GLY A 43 4.04 -10.22 -16.88
N HIS A 44 3.65 -9.03 -17.29
CA HIS A 44 4.53 -7.92 -17.66
C HIS A 44 5.41 -7.44 -16.51
N CYS A 45 4.83 -7.24 -15.31
CA CYS A 45 5.63 -6.85 -14.14
C CYS A 45 6.59 -7.96 -13.70
N ASN A 46 6.25 -9.24 -13.96
CA ASN A 46 7.07 -10.38 -13.56
C ASN A 46 8.17 -10.70 -14.58
N GLU A 47 8.03 -10.36 -15.85
CA GLU A 47 9.09 -10.51 -16.86
C GLU A 47 10.37 -9.78 -16.45
N ALA A 48 10.25 -8.55 -15.96
CA ALA A 48 11.38 -7.77 -15.46
C ALA A 48 12.05 -8.41 -14.23
N LEU A 49 11.25 -9.04 -13.36
CA LEU A 49 11.77 -9.79 -12.22
C LEU A 49 12.54 -11.03 -12.68
N ILE A 50 11.97 -11.82 -13.58
CA ILE A 50 12.57 -13.05 -14.10
C ILE A 50 13.90 -12.74 -14.79
N ASP A 51 13.98 -11.69 -15.63
CA ASP A 51 15.25 -11.27 -16.26
C ASP A 51 16.31 -10.90 -15.21
N SER A 52 15.92 -10.20 -14.13
CA SER A 52 16.84 -9.86 -13.04
C SER A 52 17.35 -11.09 -12.28
N LEU A 53 16.48 -12.10 -12.09
CA LEU A 53 16.82 -13.35 -11.42
C LEU A 53 17.72 -14.23 -12.30
N ASP A 54 17.46 -14.30 -13.60
CA ASP A 54 18.25 -15.10 -14.55
C ASP A 54 19.68 -14.56 -14.69
N ARG A 55 19.83 -13.23 -14.72
CA ARG A 55 21.15 -12.57 -14.69
C ARG A 55 21.93 -12.88 -13.43
N ALA A 56 21.28 -12.86 -12.26
CA ALA A 56 21.96 -13.14 -11.01
C ALA A 56 22.27 -14.63 -10.81
N SER A 57 21.38 -15.51 -11.30
CA SER A 57 21.62 -16.96 -11.36
C SER A 57 22.88 -17.25 -12.19
N SER A 58 22.97 -16.65 -13.38
CA SER A 58 24.14 -16.78 -14.27
C SER A 58 25.42 -16.23 -13.67
N ALA A 59 25.33 -15.18 -12.85
CA ALA A 59 26.45 -14.59 -12.13
C ALA A 59 26.82 -15.34 -10.82
N GLY A 60 26.04 -16.33 -10.40
CA GLY A 60 26.22 -17.03 -9.12
C GLY A 60 25.99 -16.14 -7.89
N GLY A 61 25.25 -15.03 -8.07
CA GLY A 61 24.99 -14.05 -7.02
C GLY A 61 23.86 -14.46 -6.08
N LYS A 62 23.77 -13.77 -4.93
CA LYS A 62 22.62 -13.85 -4.03
C LYS A 62 21.74 -12.62 -4.23
N ILE A 63 20.43 -12.80 -4.23
CA ILE A 63 19.43 -11.73 -4.34
C ILE A 63 18.57 -11.72 -3.08
N GLU A 64 18.30 -10.53 -2.56
CA GLU A 64 17.27 -10.30 -1.55
C GLU A 64 15.89 -10.33 -2.21
N MET A 65 15.17 -11.43 -2.01
CA MET A 65 13.86 -11.65 -2.64
C MET A 65 12.78 -10.70 -2.08
N GLU A 66 12.89 -10.29 -0.82
CA GLU A 66 11.94 -9.38 -0.19
C GLU A 66 11.86 -8.04 -0.92
N GLU A 67 13.01 -7.40 -1.18
CA GLU A 67 13.09 -6.12 -1.90
C GLU A 67 12.51 -6.22 -3.31
N LYS A 68 12.80 -7.33 -4.01
CA LYS A 68 12.31 -7.58 -5.36
C LYS A 68 10.80 -7.81 -5.38
N PHE A 69 10.24 -8.57 -4.45
CA PHE A 69 8.79 -8.76 -4.35
C PHE A 69 8.07 -7.47 -3.95
N CYS A 70 8.61 -6.68 -3.03
CA CYS A 70 8.04 -5.39 -2.66
C CYS A 70 8.00 -4.43 -3.86
N SER A 71 9.05 -4.41 -4.69
CA SER A 71 9.11 -3.58 -5.89
C SER A 71 8.07 -4.00 -6.93
N VAL A 72 7.94 -5.30 -7.21
CA VAL A 72 6.96 -5.83 -8.16
C VAL A 72 5.53 -5.60 -7.68
N ALA A 73 5.26 -5.75 -6.38
CA ALA A 73 3.95 -5.48 -5.81
C ALA A 73 3.51 -4.02 -6.00
N LEU A 74 4.44 -3.07 -5.87
CA LEU A 74 4.17 -1.65 -6.14
C LEU A 74 3.82 -1.43 -7.62
N ASP A 75 4.56 -2.03 -8.53
CA ASP A 75 4.31 -1.92 -9.98
C ASP A 75 2.93 -2.51 -10.36
N ILE A 76 2.56 -3.66 -9.80
CA ILE A 76 1.24 -4.29 -10.03
C ILE A 76 0.11 -3.37 -9.59
N ILE A 77 0.19 -2.78 -8.40
CA ILE A 77 -0.86 -1.91 -7.86
C ILE A 77 -0.93 -0.61 -8.69
N GLY A 78 0.21 -0.08 -9.14
CA GLY A 78 0.28 1.07 -10.03
C GLY A 78 -0.46 0.89 -11.33
N LEU A 79 -0.18 -0.20 -12.04
CA LEU A 79 -0.88 -0.53 -13.28
C LEU A 79 -2.36 -0.86 -13.02
N SER A 80 -2.66 -1.62 -11.96
CA SER A 80 -4.01 -2.12 -11.72
C SER A 80 -5.00 -1.02 -11.32
N VAL A 81 -4.58 -0.07 -10.49
CA VAL A 81 -5.47 0.95 -9.90
C VAL A 81 -5.39 2.28 -10.64
N PHE A 82 -4.18 2.67 -11.06
CA PHE A 82 -3.93 4.00 -11.64
C PHE A 82 -3.56 3.95 -13.13
N ASN A 83 -3.39 2.75 -13.69
CA ASN A 83 -2.82 2.55 -15.02
C ASN A 83 -1.50 3.32 -15.21
N TYR A 84 -0.67 3.33 -14.16
CA TYR A 84 0.60 4.05 -14.09
C TYR A 84 1.75 3.08 -13.83
N GLU A 85 2.76 3.12 -14.69
CA GLU A 85 3.97 2.33 -14.57
C GLU A 85 5.00 3.05 -13.68
N PHE A 86 5.24 2.52 -12.48
CA PHE A 86 6.27 3.08 -11.59
C PHE A 86 7.69 2.69 -12.04
N GLY A 87 7.84 1.49 -12.63
CA GLY A 87 9.12 0.98 -13.09
C GLY A 87 10.09 0.69 -11.93
N SER A 88 9.56 0.29 -10.77
CA SER A 88 10.31 0.17 -9.51
C SER A 88 11.43 -0.86 -9.56
N VAL A 89 11.34 -1.86 -10.44
CA VAL A 89 12.37 -2.90 -10.62
C VAL A 89 13.64 -2.36 -11.28
N THR A 90 13.55 -1.30 -12.08
CA THR A 90 14.67 -0.80 -12.91
C THR A 90 15.25 0.52 -12.44
N LYS A 91 14.44 1.42 -11.87
CA LYS A 91 14.85 2.76 -11.46
C LYS A 91 14.15 3.19 -10.16
N GLU A 92 14.93 3.68 -9.21
CA GLU A 92 14.37 4.37 -8.05
C GLU A 92 13.87 5.77 -8.44
N SER A 93 12.55 5.95 -8.44
CA SER A 93 11.93 7.26 -8.62
C SER A 93 11.72 7.96 -7.26
N PRO A 94 11.69 9.31 -7.22
CA PRO A 94 11.38 10.04 -5.99
C PRO A 94 9.99 9.70 -5.43
N LEU A 95 9.07 9.27 -6.30
CA LEU A 95 7.74 8.83 -5.91
C LEU A 95 7.80 7.51 -5.12
N ILE A 96 8.59 6.53 -5.59
CA ILE A 96 8.78 5.26 -4.88
C ILE A 96 9.35 5.51 -3.48
N LYS A 97 10.33 6.41 -3.36
CA LYS A 97 10.89 6.81 -2.06
C LYS A 97 9.84 7.43 -1.13
N ALA A 98 8.99 8.30 -1.66
CA ALA A 98 7.90 8.90 -0.87
C ALA A 98 6.90 7.84 -0.37
N VAL A 99 6.59 6.83 -1.18
CA VAL A 99 5.72 5.71 -0.78
C VAL A 99 6.34 4.92 0.36
N TYR A 100 7.61 4.51 0.25
CA TYR A 100 8.29 3.79 1.32
C TYR A 100 8.41 4.62 2.61
N LEU A 101 8.69 5.92 2.51
CA LEU A 101 8.72 6.81 3.67
C LEU A 101 7.35 6.90 4.36
N ALA A 102 6.26 6.96 3.58
CA ALA A 102 4.91 6.97 4.13
C ALA A 102 4.57 5.65 4.84
N LEU A 103 5.01 4.51 4.32
CA LEU A 103 4.82 3.20 4.94
C LEU A 103 5.60 3.07 6.26
N VAL A 104 6.87 3.50 6.27
CA VAL A 104 7.70 3.50 7.48
C VAL A 104 7.12 4.42 8.56
N GLU A 105 6.62 5.60 8.18
CA GLU A 105 5.95 6.50 9.12
C GLU A 105 4.65 5.89 9.66
N ALA A 106 3.88 5.20 8.81
CA ALA A 106 2.66 4.51 9.26
C ALA A 106 2.98 3.37 10.23
N GLU A 107 4.04 2.59 9.97
CA GLU A 107 4.54 1.56 10.87
C GLU A 107 5.01 2.16 12.20
N HIS A 108 5.83 3.21 12.14
CA HIS A 108 6.34 3.90 13.33
C HIS A 108 5.21 4.40 14.24
N ARG A 109 4.12 4.93 13.67
CA ARG A 109 2.93 5.38 14.42
C ARG A 109 2.12 4.24 15.04
N SER A 110 2.22 3.02 14.52
CA SER A 110 1.52 1.87 15.06
C SER A 110 2.22 1.26 16.29
N MET A 111 3.55 1.38 16.35
CA MET A 111 4.37 0.84 17.45
C MET A 111 4.67 1.87 18.54
N THR A 112 4.67 3.16 18.19
CA THR A 112 5.02 4.22 19.15
C THR A 112 3.84 4.50 20.08
N PRO A 113 4.03 4.50 21.41
CA PRO A 113 2.97 4.87 22.32
C PRO A 113 2.48 6.30 22.04
N PRO A 114 1.17 6.56 22.18
CA PRO A 114 0.54 7.81 21.73
C PRO A 114 1.09 9.07 22.39
N SER A 115 1.85 8.93 23.48
CA SER A 115 2.51 10.02 24.20
C SER A 115 3.54 10.80 23.38
N TYR A 116 4.18 10.20 22.37
CA TYR A 116 5.22 10.85 21.56
C TYR A 116 4.72 11.33 20.19
N VAL A 117 3.65 10.73 19.66
CA VAL A 117 3.11 11.01 18.32
C VAL A 117 2.11 12.18 18.34
N LEU A 118 1.42 12.39 19.46
CA LEU A 118 0.45 13.47 19.64
C LEU A 118 1.13 14.71 20.22
N GLY A 119 0.89 15.87 19.61
CA GLY A 119 1.25 17.16 20.19
C GLY A 119 0.61 17.36 21.59
N PRO A 120 1.18 18.25 22.43
CA PRO A 120 0.79 18.36 23.84
C PRO A 120 -0.71 18.57 24.06
N ALA A 121 -1.38 19.29 23.15
CA ALA A 121 -2.82 19.56 23.23
C ALA A 121 -3.74 18.35 22.99
N VAL A 122 -3.29 17.33 22.26
CA VAL A 122 -4.11 16.12 21.97
C VAL A 122 -3.83 15.01 22.98
N ARG A 123 -2.62 15.01 23.57
CA ARG A 123 -2.23 14.10 24.66
C ARG A 123 -3.13 14.22 25.89
N GLU A 124 -3.49 15.45 26.25
CA GLU A 124 -4.32 15.73 27.44
C GLU A 124 -5.76 15.19 27.28
N ARG A 125 -6.30 15.18 26.05
CA ARG A 125 -7.62 14.58 25.74
C ARG A 125 -7.60 13.06 25.65
N ALA A 126 -6.50 12.48 25.16
CA ALA A 126 -6.36 11.03 25.04
C ALA A 126 -6.20 10.33 26.40
N ILE A 127 -5.59 11.00 27.39
CA ILE A 127 -5.41 10.47 28.76
C ILE A 127 -6.69 10.60 29.59
N ALA A 128 -7.57 11.55 29.28
CA ALA A 128 -8.79 11.83 30.04
C ALA A 128 -9.96 10.85 29.81
N SER A 129 -9.87 9.95 28.82
CA SER A 129 -10.98 9.07 28.41
C SER A 129 -10.84 7.58 28.77
N PRO A 130 -10.59 7.18 30.04
CA PRO A 130 -10.97 5.83 30.48
C PRO A 130 -12.02 5.76 31.61
N ALA A 131 -12.59 6.86 32.11
CA ALA A 131 -13.31 6.83 33.41
C ALA A 131 -14.77 7.30 33.46
N GLU A 132 -15.43 7.72 32.38
CA GLU A 132 -16.84 8.18 32.46
C GLU A 132 -17.71 7.61 31.33
N VAL A 133 -18.03 6.31 31.41
CA VAL A 133 -19.32 5.78 30.93
C VAL A 133 -19.70 4.64 31.88
N GLN A 134 -20.46 4.97 32.92
CA GLN A 134 -21.23 4.06 33.75
C GLN A 134 -22.66 4.60 33.85
#